data_AF-A0A3A9KCC0-F1
#
_entry.id   AF-A0A3A9KCC0-F1
#
_cell.length_a   1.000
_cell.length_b   1.000
_cell.length_c   1.000
_cell.angle_alpha   90.00
_cell.angle_beta   90.00
_cell.angle_gamma   90.00
#
_symmetry.space_group_name_H-M   'P 1'
#
loop_
_entity.id
_entity.type
_entity.pdbx_description
1 polymer ?
#
loop_
_entity_poly.entity_id
_entity_poly.type
_entity_poly.pdbx_seq_one_letter_code
_entity_poly.pdbx_strand_id
1 'polypeptide(L)'
;MPVAKKTLIGVLVRNPGRVRDFERTKSLNVDLLVFNSKGINWSKKRIRGFFFNGTKWEKKSCPFPGAVYNRSYSSERQLVSKIEGVIGKGKVFNCITRFDKWTMHQILQKSSIGSHLPDTYLFQSSQLLKLLSTYRKLILKPCKGSLGKRVYLIEQTDDNKFRLYINIHKNITNEEIPQENLESSDRNTLLDEANKTNIKKQPELMNDERFLVPAKINTLNPEDFIKSINELIKNERFLVQNFIPLDQTNQKIYDIRMYVQKNEQGNWKVTGGLSRLGTSTSYVTNMCTEIKSLNNTIKCNNNLSVDKIKNMKTLGIQIAQILERQIGHLGELSVDFGLDQQGKAWLIEVNGKPQRKIVKRINYSKLTRDIYNTPFKYARSLATNRIEISKINNTSRQLLAGSPLSNNNLQDNKGLLEKIEEHRKNAEENEHKLIGTLRELQDTKKLLAASEAREDKQKKNLVINNEEFNKDLLEKIDQHRKSTDEKMRRMEERDNRITENLRELKETKKLLVTSKEREDKQTKKWWAFWK
;
A
#
# COMPACT_ATOMS: atom_id res chain seq x y z
N MET A 1 -44.37 19.37 1.86
CA MET A 1 -44.00 17.93 1.93
C MET A 1 -42.77 17.77 2.80
N PRO A 2 -42.71 16.81 3.74
CA PRO A 2 -41.51 16.57 4.53
C PRO A 2 -40.36 16.17 3.61
N VAL A 3 -39.23 16.89 3.70
CA VAL A 3 -38.02 16.57 2.94
C VAL A 3 -37.58 15.17 3.35
N ALA A 4 -37.56 14.22 2.40
CA ALA A 4 -37.14 12.86 2.66
C ALA A 4 -35.78 12.84 3.37
N LYS A 5 -35.70 12.12 4.51
CA LYS A 5 -34.51 12.05 5.34
C LYS A 5 -33.33 11.53 4.51
N LYS A 6 -32.27 12.34 4.37
CA LYS A 6 -31.07 11.96 3.62
C LYS A 6 -30.36 10.78 4.29
N THR A 7 -29.83 9.88 3.47
CA THR A 7 -29.01 8.77 3.97
C THR A 7 -27.67 9.30 4.49
N LEU A 8 -27.32 8.96 5.73
CA LEU A 8 -26.03 9.29 6.33
C LEU A 8 -24.97 8.25 5.94
N ILE A 9 -23.91 8.69 5.27
CA ILE A 9 -22.75 7.88 4.87
C ILE A 9 -21.51 8.32 5.66
N GLY A 10 -20.80 7.35 6.23
CA GLY A 10 -19.53 7.58 6.89
C GLY A 10 -18.35 7.51 5.94
N VAL A 11 -17.36 8.38 6.13
CA VAL A 11 -16.05 8.27 5.49
C VAL A 11 -14.99 8.18 6.57
N LEU A 12 -14.47 6.97 6.77
CA LEU A 12 -13.43 6.71 7.77
C LEU A 12 -12.07 7.10 7.19
N VAL A 13 -11.38 8.05 7.79
CA VAL A 13 -10.06 8.55 7.37
C VAL A 13 -9.09 8.55 8.54
N ARG A 14 -7.78 8.61 8.25
CA ARG A 14 -6.75 8.74 9.30
C ARG A 14 -6.74 10.15 9.90
N ASN A 15 -6.70 11.16 9.03
CA ASN A 15 -6.72 12.58 9.41
C ASN A 15 -7.87 13.29 8.69
N PRO A 16 -8.90 13.75 9.42
CA PRO A 16 -10.10 14.35 8.84
C PRO A 16 -9.96 15.81 8.37
N GLY A 17 -8.75 16.36 8.20
CA GLY A 17 -8.57 17.77 7.79
C GLY A 17 -8.84 18.11 6.31
N ARG A 18 -8.97 17.13 5.40
CA ARG A 18 -9.13 17.37 3.95
C ARG A 18 -10.53 17.02 3.45
N VAL A 19 -11.55 17.67 3.99
CA VAL A 19 -12.97 17.36 3.72
C VAL A 19 -13.47 17.85 2.36
N ARG A 20 -12.90 18.93 1.81
CA ARG A 20 -13.34 19.55 0.54
C ARG A 20 -13.31 18.60 -0.66
N ASP A 21 -12.42 17.61 -0.65
CA ASP A 21 -12.36 16.59 -1.71
C ASP A 21 -13.68 15.77 -1.81
N PHE A 22 -14.51 15.77 -0.76
CA PHE A 22 -15.78 15.06 -0.71
C PHE A 22 -17.00 15.92 -1.10
N GLU A 23 -16.88 17.24 -1.24
CA GLU A 23 -18.01 18.12 -1.62
C GLU A 23 -18.62 17.79 -2.99
N ARG A 24 -17.88 17.05 -3.82
CA ARG A 24 -18.34 16.56 -5.14
C ARG A 24 -19.56 15.63 -5.02
N THR A 25 -19.79 15.05 -3.84
CA THR A 25 -20.97 14.25 -3.54
C THR A 25 -22.23 15.08 -3.32
N LYS A 26 -22.19 16.42 -3.38
CA LYS A 26 -23.37 17.29 -3.28
C LYS A 26 -24.50 16.88 -4.24
N SER A 27 -24.12 16.31 -5.39
CA SER A 27 -25.04 15.78 -6.40
C SER A 27 -25.75 14.47 -6.03
N LEU A 28 -25.37 13.80 -4.94
CA LEU A 28 -25.86 12.46 -4.60
C LEU A 28 -27.01 12.43 -3.58
N ASN A 29 -27.48 13.59 -3.12
CA ASN A 29 -28.53 13.74 -2.09
C ASN A 29 -28.29 12.86 -0.85
N VAL A 30 -27.09 12.95 -0.27
CA VAL A 30 -26.66 12.21 0.93
C VAL A 30 -26.08 13.17 1.96
N ASP A 31 -26.17 12.78 3.23
CA ASP A 31 -25.38 13.40 4.28
C ASP A 31 -24.07 12.64 4.44
N LEU A 32 -22.97 13.36 4.63
CA LEU A 32 -21.66 12.74 4.90
C LEU A 32 -21.19 13.03 6.31
N LEU A 33 -20.57 12.03 6.94
CA LEU A 33 -19.77 12.21 8.15
C LEU A 33 -18.34 11.73 7.88
N VAL A 34 -17.38 12.64 7.86
CA VAL A 34 -15.95 12.32 7.76
C VAL A 34 -15.38 12.24 9.17
N PHE A 35 -14.83 11.09 9.54
CA PHE A 35 -14.37 10.82 10.90
C PHE A 35 -13.13 9.93 10.93
N ASN A 36 -12.47 9.84 12.09
CA ASN A 36 -11.41 8.88 12.38
C ASN A 36 -11.78 8.05 13.62
N SER A 37 -10.97 7.04 13.96
CA SER A 37 -11.23 6.14 15.09
C SER A 37 -11.40 6.88 16.43
N LYS A 38 -10.62 7.94 16.67
CA LYS A 38 -10.69 8.77 17.89
C LYS A 38 -12.03 9.51 18.05
N GLY A 39 -12.76 9.72 16.96
CA GLY A 39 -14.08 10.37 16.99
C GLY A 39 -15.21 9.45 17.45
N ILE A 40 -14.99 8.14 17.56
CA ILE A 40 -16.03 7.17 17.89
C ILE A 40 -16.22 7.09 19.41
N ASN A 41 -17.43 7.36 19.87
CA ASN A 41 -17.86 7.08 21.23
C ASN A 41 -18.78 5.84 21.23
N TRP A 42 -18.23 4.71 21.65
CA TRP A 42 -18.90 3.42 21.63
C TRP A 42 -20.06 3.33 22.61
N SER A 43 -19.90 3.85 23.84
CA SER A 43 -20.95 3.79 24.88
C SER A 43 -22.17 4.62 24.50
N LYS A 44 -21.97 5.83 23.95
CA LYS A 44 -23.06 6.69 23.49
C LYS A 44 -23.59 6.29 22.11
N LYS A 45 -22.95 5.34 21.41
CA LYS A 45 -23.22 4.99 20.01
C LYS A 45 -23.26 6.21 19.08
N ARG A 46 -22.29 7.12 19.24
CA ARG A 46 -22.16 8.34 18.43
C ARG A 46 -20.76 8.52 17.87
N ILE A 47 -20.66 9.25 16.77
CA ILE A 47 -19.39 9.57 16.11
C ILE A 47 -19.28 11.08 15.97
N ARG A 48 -18.21 11.65 16.50
CA ARG A 48 -17.82 13.05 16.27
C ARG A 48 -16.98 13.13 15.00
N GLY A 49 -17.32 14.05 14.11
CA GLY A 49 -16.58 14.27 12.87
C GLY A 49 -17.01 15.55 12.17
N PHE A 50 -16.59 15.70 10.91
CA PHE A 50 -17.06 16.75 10.03
C PHE A 50 -18.27 16.25 9.24
N PHE A 51 -19.41 16.88 9.47
CA PHE A 51 -20.67 16.59 8.83
C PHE A 51 -20.89 17.52 7.63
N PHE A 52 -21.35 16.98 6.50
CA PHE A 52 -21.73 17.73 5.31
C PHE A 52 -23.18 17.41 4.96
N ASN A 53 -24.02 18.43 4.94
CA ASN A 53 -25.45 18.34 4.63
C ASN A 53 -25.77 18.54 3.13
N GLY A 54 -24.74 18.68 2.29
CA GLY A 54 -24.85 19.03 0.87
C GLY A 54 -24.50 20.48 0.55
N THR A 55 -24.44 21.38 1.55
CA THR A 55 -24.12 22.79 1.36
C THR A 55 -22.93 23.25 2.18
N LYS A 56 -22.83 22.86 3.45
CA LYS A 56 -21.78 23.32 4.37
C LYS A 56 -21.19 22.19 5.21
N TRP A 57 -19.95 22.37 5.64
CA TRP A 57 -19.28 21.51 6.62
C TRP A 57 -19.47 22.06 8.04
N GLU A 58 -19.83 21.19 8.97
CA GLU A 58 -19.91 21.51 10.40
C GLU A 58 -19.30 20.40 11.25
N LYS A 59 -18.64 20.73 12.36
CA LYS A 59 -18.23 19.71 13.34
C LYS A 59 -19.47 19.27 14.10
N LYS A 60 -19.79 17.97 14.04
CA LYS A 60 -21.03 17.43 14.63
C LYS A 60 -20.78 16.07 15.26
N SER A 61 -21.56 15.77 16.30
CA SER A 61 -21.74 14.41 16.78
C SER A 61 -22.98 13.82 16.13
N CYS A 62 -22.83 12.74 15.38
CA CYS A 62 -23.90 12.06 14.65
C CYS A 62 -24.13 10.64 15.20
N PRO A 63 -25.29 10.01 14.95
CA PRO A 63 -25.41 8.56 15.08
C PRO A 63 -24.45 7.84 14.12
N PHE A 64 -24.30 6.54 14.30
CA PHE A 64 -23.55 5.74 13.33
C PHE A 64 -24.22 5.82 11.93
N PRO A 65 -23.43 5.93 10.85
CA PRO A 65 -23.94 6.00 9.49
C PRO A 65 -24.49 4.64 9.01
N GLY A 66 -25.36 4.64 7.99
CA GLY A 66 -25.90 3.39 7.44
C GLY A 66 -24.87 2.55 6.66
N ALA A 67 -23.77 3.18 6.21
CA ALA A 67 -22.61 2.51 5.63
C ALA A 67 -21.35 3.35 5.83
N VAL A 68 -20.18 2.72 5.82
CA VAL A 68 -18.88 3.39 5.92
C VAL A 68 -18.00 3.06 4.73
N TYR A 69 -17.53 4.10 4.07
CA TYR A 69 -16.45 4.03 3.11
C TYR A 69 -15.10 4.18 3.83
N ASN A 70 -14.33 3.09 3.93
CA ASN A 70 -13.03 3.11 4.59
C ASN A 70 -11.94 3.68 3.66
N ARG A 71 -11.34 4.79 4.07
CA ARG A 71 -10.23 5.53 3.42
C ARG A 71 -9.04 5.75 4.37
N SER A 72 -8.99 5.05 5.51
CA SER A 72 -8.01 5.31 6.57
C SER A 72 -6.56 4.90 6.23
N TYR A 73 -6.34 4.15 5.15
CA TYR A 73 -5.02 3.59 4.79
C TYR A 73 -4.44 2.74 5.93
N SER A 74 -5.25 1.76 6.35
CA SER A 74 -4.99 0.85 7.45
C SER A 74 -5.20 -0.61 7.02
N SER A 75 -4.65 -1.51 7.85
CA SER A 75 -4.94 -2.95 7.85
C SER A 75 -5.76 -3.37 9.09
N GLU A 76 -6.30 -2.40 9.84
CA GLU A 76 -6.98 -2.61 11.13
C GLU A 76 -8.39 -3.20 10.95
N ARG A 77 -8.47 -4.52 10.77
CA ARG A 77 -9.75 -5.24 10.64
C ARG A 77 -10.62 -5.20 11.90
N GLN A 78 -10.02 -5.03 13.07
CA GLN A 78 -10.74 -4.98 14.33
C GLN A 78 -11.67 -3.76 14.43
N LEU A 79 -11.20 -2.59 14.01
CA LEU A 79 -12.02 -1.37 13.98
C LEU A 79 -13.21 -1.54 13.04
N VAL A 80 -12.96 -2.09 11.85
CA VAL A 80 -14.01 -2.40 10.87
C VAL A 80 -15.05 -3.33 11.48
N SER A 81 -14.62 -4.42 12.12
CA SER A 81 -15.51 -5.40 12.75
C SER A 81 -16.34 -4.77 13.88
N LYS A 82 -15.76 -3.88 14.69
CA LYS A 82 -16.49 -3.14 15.74
C LYS A 82 -17.54 -2.20 15.15
N ILE A 83 -17.22 -1.48 14.07
CA ILE A 83 -18.19 -0.63 13.38
C ILE A 83 -19.33 -1.48 12.81
N GLU A 84 -19.01 -2.58 12.13
CA GLU A 84 -20.00 -3.52 11.58
C GLU A 84 -20.88 -4.18 12.65
N GLY A 85 -20.35 -4.41 13.86
CA GLY A 85 -21.16 -4.85 15.00
C GLY A 85 -22.26 -3.85 15.39
N VAL A 86 -22.12 -2.58 15.03
CA VAL A 86 -23.14 -1.53 15.29
C VAL A 86 -24.05 -1.31 14.08
N ILE A 87 -23.50 -1.28 12.87
CA ILE A 87 -24.25 -0.87 11.66
C ILE A 87 -24.71 -2.04 10.78
N GLY A 88 -24.27 -3.26 11.09
CA GLY A 88 -24.48 -4.47 10.30
C GLY A 88 -23.23 -4.92 9.56
N LYS A 89 -23.05 -6.25 9.48
CA LYS A 89 -21.97 -6.90 8.71
C LYS A 89 -22.05 -6.53 7.23
N GLY A 90 -20.92 -6.27 6.57
CA GLY A 90 -20.85 -5.91 5.14
C GLY A 90 -21.29 -4.48 4.81
N LYS A 91 -21.38 -3.60 5.82
CA LYS A 91 -21.69 -2.17 5.64
C LYS A 91 -20.43 -1.30 5.61
N VAL A 92 -19.27 -1.89 5.86
CA VAL A 92 -17.97 -1.22 5.74
C VAL A 92 -17.19 -1.85 4.59
N PHE A 93 -17.06 -1.13 3.47
CA PHE A 93 -16.28 -1.61 2.34
C PHE A 93 -14.88 -0.99 2.31
N ASN A 94 -13.97 -1.67 1.60
CA ASN A 94 -12.53 -1.46 1.68
C ASN A 94 -12.00 -1.75 3.10
N CYS A 95 -12.36 -2.91 3.64
CA CYS A 95 -11.98 -3.32 5.00
C CYS A 95 -10.45 -3.32 5.24
N ILE A 96 -9.66 -3.52 4.17
CA ILE A 96 -8.22 -3.24 4.14
C ILE A 96 -7.98 -2.21 3.03
N THR A 97 -7.17 -1.19 3.33
CA THR A 97 -6.80 -0.14 2.37
C THR A 97 -5.30 -0.02 2.13
N ARG A 98 -4.49 -0.54 3.06
CA ARG A 98 -3.04 -0.68 2.89
C ARG A 98 -2.72 -2.14 2.54
N PHE A 99 -2.49 -2.40 1.27
CA PHE A 99 -2.13 -3.74 0.81
C PHE A 99 -0.65 -4.03 1.04
N ASP A 100 -0.38 -5.29 1.37
CA ASP A 100 0.96 -5.87 1.38
C ASP A 100 1.23 -6.47 0.01
N LYS A 101 2.26 -5.96 -0.69
CA LYS A 101 2.55 -6.32 -2.09
C LYS A 101 2.86 -7.81 -2.25
N TRP A 102 3.55 -8.42 -1.28
CA TRP A 102 3.85 -9.85 -1.32
C TRP A 102 2.56 -10.66 -1.24
N THR A 103 1.70 -10.32 -0.27
CA THR A 103 0.42 -10.99 -0.07
C THR A 103 -0.46 -10.88 -1.32
N MET A 104 -0.54 -9.69 -1.93
CA MET A 104 -1.33 -9.50 -3.16
C MET A 104 -0.75 -10.29 -4.32
N HIS A 105 0.59 -10.30 -4.47
CA HIS A 105 1.26 -11.08 -5.50
C HIS A 105 0.97 -12.58 -5.33
N GLN A 106 1.11 -13.13 -4.12
CA GLN A 106 0.83 -14.55 -3.87
C GLN A 106 -0.63 -14.95 -4.16
N ILE A 107 -1.59 -14.09 -3.84
CA ILE A 107 -3.01 -14.33 -4.15
C ILE A 107 -3.22 -14.37 -5.67
N LEU A 108 -2.68 -13.39 -6.39
CA LEU A 108 -2.91 -13.26 -7.83
C LEU A 108 -2.08 -14.24 -8.66
N GLN A 109 -0.88 -14.60 -8.21
CA GLN A 109 -0.02 -15.58 -8.87
C GLN A 109 -0.68 -16.96 -8.95
N LYS A 110 -1.46 -17.33 -7.92
CA LYS A 110 -2.20 -18.60 -7.83
C LYS A 110 -3.54 -18.57 -8.57
N SER A 111 -3.81 -17.52 -9.34
CA SER A 111 -5.07 -17.31 -10.05
C SER A 111 -4.84 -17.26 -11.57
N SER A 112 -5.91 -17.09 -12.35
CA SER A 112 -5.83 -16.87 -13.79
C SER A 112 -5.04 -15.61 -14.19
N ILE A 113 -4.72 -14.72 -13.24
CA ILE A 113 -3.93 -13.51 -13.49
C ILE A 113 -2.42 -13.80 -13.52
N GLY A 114 -1.96 -14.96 -13.03
CA GLY A 114 -0.54 -15.29 -12.81
C GLY A 114 0.38 -14.97 -13.99
N SER A 115 -0.04 -15.22 -15.22
CA SER A 115 0.73 -14.95 -16.44
C SER A 115 0.99 -13.46 -16.73
N HIS A 116 0.24 -12.56 -16.06
CA HIS A 116 0.39 -11.12 -16.12
C HIS A 116 1.19 -10.53 -14.95
N LEU A 117 1.68 -11.35 -14.01
CA LEU A 117 2.57 -10.89 -12.95
C LEU A 117 4.03 -11.18 -13.32
N PRO A 118 4.95 -10.24 -13.11
CA PRO A 118 6.38 -10.53 -13.23
C PRO A 118 6.81 -11.49 -12.11
N ASP A 119 7.79 -12.34 -12.41
CA ASP A 119 8.42 -13.20 -11.42
C ASP A 119 8.87 -12.37 -10.22
N THR A 120 8.40 -12.76 -9.03
CA THR A 120 8.60 -11.98 -7.81
C THR A 120 8.87 -12.92 -6.64
N TYR A 121 9.86 -12.56 -5.84
CA TYR A 121 10.36 -13.31 -4.70
C TYR A 121 10.42 -12.42 -3.47
N LEU A 122 10.36 -13.02 -2.28
CA LEU A 122 10.74 -12.31 -1.06
C LEU A 122 12.26 -12.18 -1.02
N PHE A 123 12.77 -10.99 -0.66
CA PHE A 123 14.20 -10.74 -0.63
C PHE A 123 14.91 -11.66 0.38
N GLN A 124 15.92 -12.35 -0.11
CA GLN A 124 16.90 -13.11 0.67
C GLN A 124 18.29 -12.83 0.09
N SER A 125 19.23 -12.38 0.93
CA SER A 125 20.57 -11.98 0.48
C SER A 125 21.30 -13.12 -0.24
N SER A 126 21.10 -14.36 0.21
CA SER A 126 21.69 -15.56 -0.37
C SER A 126 21.20 -15.89 -1.79
N GLN A 127 20.02 -15.39 -2.19
CA GLN A 127 19.43 -15.65 -3.51
C GLN A 127 19.70 -14.53 -4.51
N LEU A 128 20.17 -13.36 -4.05
CA LEU A 128 20.23 -12.15 -4.86
C LEU A 128 21.10 -12.30 -6.11
N LEU A 129 22.30 -12.87 -5.97
CA LEU A 129 23.24 -13.05 -7.08
C LEU A 129 22.72 -14.08 -8.09
N LYS A 130 22.08 -15.16 -7.62
CA LYS A 130 21.44 -16.15 -8.51
C LYS A 130 20.30 -15.56 -9.32
N LEU A 131 19.48 -14.70 -8.69
CA LEU A 131 18.42 -14.00 -9.39
C LEU A 131 18.99 -13.00 -10.40
N LEU A 132 20.07 -12.28 -10.05
CA LEU A 132 20.72 -11.35 -10.97
C LEU A 132 21.35 -12.04 -12.17
N SER A 133 21.99 -13.21 -11.98
CA SER A 133 22.54 -13.96 -13.11
C SER A 133 21.46 -14.47 -14.07
N THR A 134 20.27 -14.78 -13.53
CA THR A 134 19.11 -15.24 -14.31
C THR A 134 18.43 -14.11 -15.06
N TYR A 135 18.11 -13.00 -14.38
CA TYR A 135 17.25 -11.95 -14.93
C TYR A 135 18.02 -10.71 -15.44
N ARG A 136 19.30 -10.58 -15.08
CA ARG A 136 20.18 -9.41 -15.30
C ARG A 136 19.74 -8.12 -14.61
N LYS A 137 18.46 -7.77 -14.65
CA LYS A 137 17.86 -6.58 -14.03
C LYS A 137 16.73 -6.97 -13.09
N LEU A 138 16.77 -6.45 -11.86
CA LEU A 138 15.75 -6.69 -10.85
C LEU A 138 15.31 -5.40 -10.18
N ILE A 139 14.04 -5.36 -9.79
CA ILE A 139 13.46 -4.33 -8.95
C ILE A 139 13.39 -4.80 -7.50
N LEU A 140 13.98 -4.02 -6.60
CA LEU A 140 13.83 -4.16 -5.16
C LEU A 140 12.77 -3.17 -4.67
N LYS A 141 11.74 -3.65 -3.97
CA LYS A 141 10.69 -2.78 -3.41
C LYS A 141 10.17 -3.28 -2.06
N PRO A 142 9.83 -2.40 -1.10
CA PRO A 142 9.29 -2.82 0.19
C PRO A 142 7.92 -3.49 0.02
N CYS A 143 7.65 -4.56 0.78
CA CYS A 143 6.34 -5.23 0.79
C CYS A 143 5.22 -4.27 1.17
N LYS A 144 5.49 -3.36 2.12
CA LYS A 144 4.58 -2.30 2.55
C LYS A 144 5.26 -0.94 2.33
N GLY A 145 4.83 -0.20 1.33
CA GLY A 145 5.36 1.14 1.03
C GLY A 145 4.31 2.03 0.37
N SER A 146 4.70 3.25 0.02
CA SER A 146 3.85 4.18 -0.74
C SER A 146 4.72 5.13 -1.58
N LEU A 147 4.12 5.71 -2.61
CA LEU A 147 4.71 6.79 -3.43
C LEU A 147 5.97 6.39 -4.22
N GLY A 148 6.24 5.10 -4.40
CA GLY A 148 7.46 4.65 -5.09
C GLY A 148 8.75 4.90 -4.30
N LYS A 149 8.66 5.31 -3.03
CA LYS A 149 9.83 5.48 -2.17
C LYS A 149 10.51 4.12 -1.97
N ARG A 150 11.84 4.14 -2.02
CA ARG A 150 12.70 2.95 -1.82
C ARG A 150 12.39 1.81 -2.81
N VAL A 151 12.02 2.19 -4.03
CA VAL A 151 12.08 1.28 -5.18
C VAL A 151 13.44 1.48 -5.82
N TYR A 152 14.18 0.38 -5.96
CA TYR A 152 15.52 0.37 -6.49
C TYR A 152 15.57 -0.55 -7.70
N LEU A 153 16.34 -0.18 -8.71
CA LEU A 153 16.73 -1.07 -9.80
C LEU A 153 18.16 -1.54 -9.51
N ILE A 154 18.38 -2.84 -9.65
CA ILE A 154 19.71 -3.44 -9.60
C ILE A 154 19.99 -4.17 -10.91
N GLU A 155 21.24 -4.16 -11.32
CA GLU A 155 21.68 -4.76 -12.58
C GLU A 155 23.01 -5.48 -12.40
N GLN A 156 23.14 -6.65 -13.03
CA GLN A 156 24.41 -7.27 -13.35
C GLN A 156 24.66 -7.07 -14.85
N THR A 157 25.69 -6.29 -15.17
CA THR A 157 26.05 -5.93 -16.55
C THR A 157 26.85 -7.04 -17.24
N ASP A 158 27.06 -6.89 -18.54
CA ASP A 158 27.82 -7.85 -19.34
C ASP A 158 29.31 -7.92 -18.94
N ASP A 159 29.86 -6.81 -18.43
CA ASP A 159 31.20 -6.76 -17.83
C ASP A 159 31.23 -7.23 -16.36
N ASN A 160 30.20 -7.98 -15.93
CA ASN A 160 30.03 -8.55 -14.59
C ASN A 160 30.03 -7.52 -13.42
N LYS A 161 29.81 -6.24 -13.71
CA LYS A 161 29.62 -5.23 -12.67
C LYS A 161 28.20 -5.29 -12.10
N PHE A 162 28.10 -5.02 -10.80
CA PHE A 162 26.84 -4.85 -10.11
C PHE A 162 26.53 -3.37 -9.93
N ARG A 163 25.35 -2.93 -10.38
CA ARG A 163 24.91 -1.53 -10.33
C ARG A 163 23.63 -1.38 -9.49
N LEU A 164 23.59 -0.38 -8.61
CA LEU A 164 22.37 0.04 -7.88
C LEU A 164 21.89 1.41 -8.34
N TYR A 165 20.69 1.45 -8.93
CA TYR A 165 20.00 2.68 -9.32
C TYR A 165 18.98 3.09 -8.25
N ILE A 166 19.11 4.31 -7.74
CA ILE A 166 18.21 4.88 -6.73
C ILE A 166 17.39 5.99 -7.35
N ASN A 167 16.07 5.95 -7.15
CA ASN A 167 15.20 7.07 -7.50
C ASN A 167 15.28 8.14 -6.40
N ILE A 168 16.00 9.25 -6.66
CA ILE A 168 16.16 10.35 -5.70
C ILE A 168 15.00 11.33 -5.87
N HIS A 169 14.16 11.46 -4.83
CA HIS A 169 13.22 12.56 -4.72
C HIS A 169 13.97 13.81 -4.27
N LYS A 170 14.46 14.66 -5.17
CA LYS A 170 14.76 16.04 -4.77
C LYS A 170 13.42 16.71 -4.44
N ASN A 171 13.23 17.09 -3.19
CA ASN A 171 12.23 18.09 -2.86
C ASN A 171 12.70 19.38 -3.53
N ILE A 172 11.93 19.91 -4.48
CA ILE A 172 12.06 21.33 -4.81
C ILE A 172 11.45 22.07 -3.61
N THR A 173 12.25 22.28 -2.57
CA THR A 173 12.05 23.37 -1.63
C THR A 173 12.52 24.64 -2.35
N ASN A 174 11.70 25.68 -2.31
CA ASN A 174 11.96 26.98 -2.95
C ASN A 174 13.12 27.77 -2.30
N GLU A 175 14.25 27.14 -1.97
CA GLU A 175 15.35 27.83 -1.32
C GLU A 175 16.68 27.47 -2.01
N GLU A 176 17.26 28.53 -2.59
CA GLU A 176 18.68 28.77 -2.90
C GLU A 176 19.31 28.03 -4.08
N ILE A 177 19.27 28.67 -5.26
CA ILE A 177 20.32 28.56 -6.27
C ILE A 177 21.18 29.82 -6.15
N PRO A 178 22.45 29.73 -5.75
CA PRO A 178 23.42 30.79 -5.98
C PRO A 178 23.59 30.97 -7.50
N GLN A 179 23.28 32.17 -7.99
CA GLN A 179 23.63 32.60 -9.35
C GLN A 179 25.08 33.04 -9.36
N GLU A 180 25.84 32.59 -10.37
CA GLU A 180 27.05 33.16 -10.98
C GLU A 180 27.69 32.01 -11.79
N ASN A 181 28.10 32.09 -13.06
CA ASN A 181 28.20 33.13 -14.06
C ASN A 181 28.13 32.45 -15.45
N LEU A 182 27.44 33.06 -16.41
CA LEU A 182 27.74 32.99 -17.85
C LEU A 182 27.05 34.21 -18.50
N GLU A 183 27.82 35.28 -18.63
CA GLU A 183 27.66 36.41 -19.54
C GLU A 183 27.51 35.88 -21.00
N SER A 184 26.95 36.55 -22.00
CA SER A 184 26.66 37.96 -22.28
C SER A 184 25.67 38.08 -23.46
N SER A 185 25.08 39.27 -23.56
CA SER A 185 24.37 39.93 -24.68
C SER A 185 23.00 39.41 -25.15
N ASP A 186 22.09 40.37 -25.27
CA ASP A 186 20.76 40.36 -25.90
C ASP A 186 19.57 39.81 -25.08
N ARG A 187 19.27 40.50 -23.97
CA ARG A 187 18.00 40.33 -23.23
C ARG A 187 17.03 41.52 -23.28
N ASN A 188 17.44 42.69 -23.76
CA ASN A 188 16.58 43.89 -23.65
C ASN A 188 15.66 44.17 -24.86
N THR A 189 15.70 43.35 -25.91
CA THR A 189 14.84 43.55 -27.10
C THR A 189 13.64 42.60 -27.17
N LEU A 190 13.59 41.55 -26.34
CA LEU A 190 12.51 40.55 -26.35
C LEU A 190 11.53 40.65 -25.17
N LEU A 191 11.77 41.55 -24.22
CA LEU A 191 10.96 41.71 -23.00
C LEU A 191 9.81 42.73 -23.14
N ASP A 192 9.82 43.59 -24.16
CA ASP A 192 8.78 44.62 -24.32
C ASP A 192 7.58 44.18 -25.18
N GLU A 193 7.72 43.16 -26.04
CA GLU A 193 6.59 42.63 -26.82
C GLU A 193 5.76 41.57 -26.06
N ALA A 194 6.35 40.88 -25.09
CA ALA A 194 5.67 39.84 -24.31
C ALA A 194 4.70 40.41 -23.24
N ASN A 195 4.75 41.71 -22.95
CA ASN A 195 3.95 42.36 -21.90
C ASN A 195 2.55 42.84 -22.33
N LYS A 196 2.13 42.62 -23.58
CA LYS A 196 0.83 43.14 -24.08
C LYS A 196 -0.33 42.15 -24.20
N THR A 197 -0.19 40.85 -23.89
CA THR A 197 -1.36 39.96 -23.85
C THR A 197 -1.42 39.02 -22.64
N ASN A 198 -2.60 39.02 -22.02
CA ASN A 198 -2.91 38.52 -20.69
C ASN A 198 -3.08 36.98 -20.67
N ILE A 199 -1.98 36.23 -20.58
CA ILE A 199 -1.99 34.79 -20.22
C ILE A 199 -1.24 34.61 -18.90
N LYS A 200 -1.93 34.89 -17.77
CA LYS A 200 -1.33 34.69 -16.44
C LYS A 200 -1.36 33.21 -16.01
N LYS A 201 -0.15 32.64 -16.02
CA LYS A 201 0.44 31.68 -15.06
C LYS A 201 0.16 30.18 -15.23
N GLN A 202 0.89 29.56 -16.17
CA GLN A 202 1.65 28.33 -15.87
C GLN A 202 3.13 28.71 -15.80
N PRO A 203 3.78 28.74 -14.62
CA PRO A 203 5.23 28.79 -14.58
C PRO A 203 5.80 27.39 -14.80
N GLU A 204 6.64 27.28 -15.82
CA GLU A 204 7.87 26.49 -15.83
C GLU A 204 7.70 24.97 -15.74
N LEU A 205 7.39 24.39 -16.90
CA LEU A 205 7.47 22.95 -17.21
C LEU A 205 8.65 22.64 -18.16
N MET A 206 9.67 23.50 -18.20
CA MET A 206 10.89 23.30 -19.00
C MET A 206 12.09 23.34 -18.04
N ASN A 207 12.91 22.29 -18.10
CA ASN A 207 14.20 22.09 -17.42
C ASN A 207 14.18 21.46 -16.01
N ASP A 208 13.64 20.24 -15.88
CA ASP A 208 14.06 19.36 -14.77
C ASP A 208 14.48 17.98 -15.32
N GLU A 209 15.77 17.91 -15.71
CA GLU A 209 16.49 16.68 -16.03
C GLU A 209 16.67 15.82 -14.78
N ARG A 210 15.66 15.01 -14.45
CA ARG A 210 15.74 14.10 -13.31
C ARG A 210 16.48 12.82 -13.70
N PHE A 211 17.80 12.87 -13.75
CA PHE A 211 18.73 11.78 -14.07
C PHE A 211 18.32 10.36 -13.59
N LEU A 212 18.64 9.35 -14.40
CA LEU A 212 19.24 8.12 -13.88
C LEU A 212 20.51 8.59 -13.16
N VAL A 213 20.45 8.95 -11.87
CA VAL A 213 21.69 9.24 -11.16
C VAL A 213 22.50 7.95 -11.19
N PRO A 214 23.70 7.94 -11.81
CA PRO A 214 24.48 6.73 -12.02
C PRO A 214 24.69 6.00 -10.70
N ALA A 215 24.69 4.67 -10.80
CA ALA A 215 24.94 3.69 -9.76
C ALA A 215 25.62 4.23 -8.48
N LYS A 216 24.90 4.32 -7.33
CA LYS A 216 25.55 4.63 -6.04
C LYS A 216 26.55 3.54 -5.65
N ILE A 217 26.27 2.32 -6.08
CA ILE A 217 27.14 1.15 -5.93
C ILE A 217 27.40 0.64 -7.34
N ASN A 218 28.66 0.68 -7.74
CA ASN A 218 29.15 0.13 -9.00
C ASN A 218 30.42 -0.66 -8.67
N THR A 219 30.30 -1.97 -8.51
CA THR A 219 31.40 -2.83 -8.04
C THR A 219 31.44 -4.13 -8.80
N LEU A 220 32.64 -4.70 -8.95
CA LEU A 220 32.84 -6.07 -9.42
C LEU A 220 32.74 -7.09 -8.27
N ASN A 221 32.82 -6.64 -7.01
CA ASN A 221 32.80 -7.51 -5.85
C ASN A 221 31.36 -7.85 -5.44
N PRO A 222 30.92 -9.13 -5.55
CA PRO A 222 29.57 -9.53 -5.16
C PRO A 222 29.29 -9.34 -3.66
N GLU A 223 30.29 -9.52 -2.79
CA GLU A 223 30.13 -9.41 -1.34
C GLU A 223 29.83 -7.97 -0.91
N ASP A 224 30.60 -7.01 -1.44
CA ASP A 224 30.39 -5.58 -1.21
C ASP A 224 29.03 -5.11 -1.71
N PHE A 225 28.60 -5.64 -2.86
CA PHE A 225 27.28 -5.37 -3.41
C PHE A 225 26.18 -5.88 -2.48
N ILE A 226 26.24 -7.15 -2.06
CA ILE A 226 25.26 -7.72 -1.12
C ILE A 226 25.22 -6.93 0.19
N LYS A 227 26.39 -6.60 0.76
CA LYS A 227 26.50 -5.82 2.00
C LYS A 227 25.78 -4.48 1.86
N SER A 228 26.03 -3.77 0.77
CA SER A 228 25.41 -2.47 0.50
C SER A 228 23.89 -2.57 0.30
N ILE A 229 23.39 -3.63 -0.35
CA ILE A 229 21.95 -3.88 -0.48
C ILE A 229 21.31 -4.20 0.89
N ASN A 230 21.99 -4.99 1.72
CA ASN A 230 21.52 -5.30 3.08
C ASN A 230 21.45 -4.03 3.95
N GLU A 231 22.43 -3.13 3.85
CA GLU A 231 22.41 -1.84 4.55
C GLU A 231 21.26 -0.92 4.09
N LEU A 232 20.92 -0.96 2.79
CA LEU A 232 19.84 -0.18 2.18
C LEU A 232 18.45 -0.69 2.59
N ILE A 233 18.26 -2.01 2.59
CA ILE A 233 17.00 -2.68 2.92
C ILE A 233 16.79 -2.71 4.44
N LYS A 234 17.88 -2.84 5.21
CA LYS A 234 17.88 -3.05 6.66
C LYS A 234 17.06 -4.30 7.02
N ASN A 235 16.28 -4.23 8.10
CA ASN A 235 15.46 -5.33 8.61
C ASN A 235 14.02 -5.33 8.04
N GLU A 236 13.77 -4.64 6.92
CA GLU A 236 12.45 -4.57 6.33
C GLU A 236 12.21 -5.66 5.28
N ARG A 237 10.96 -6.13 5.17
CA ARG A 237 10.58 -7.10 4.14
C ARG A 237 10.54 -6.45 2.77
N PHE A 238 11.45 -6.85 1.89
CA PHE A 238 11.50 -6.42 0.49
C PHE A 238 11.10 -7.53 -0.46
N LEU A 239 10.63 -7.14 -1.64
CA LEU A 239 10.44 -7.99 -2.80
C LEU A 239 11.60 -7.81 -3.76
N VAL A 240 12.00 -8.90 -4.40
CA VAL A 240 12.86 -8.93 -5.58
C VAL A 240 11.98 -9.31 -6.75
N GLN A 241 11.90 -8.47 -7.77
CA GLN A 241 11.01 -8.67 -8.90
C GLN A 241 11.78 -8.54 -10.20
N ASN A 242 11.52 -9.42 -11.17
CA ASN A 242 12.06 -9.28 -12.51
C ASN A 242 11.72 -7.88 -13.08
N PHE A 243 12.72 -7.19 -13.61
CA PHE A 243 12.50 -5.90 -14.27
C PHE A 243 11.87 -6.13 -15.64
N ILE A 244 10.69 -5.55 -15.86
CA ILE A 244 10.02 -5.58 -17.16
C ILE A 244 10.34 -4.29 -17.91
N PRO A 245 11.04 -4.35 -19.07
CA PRO A 245 11.25 -3.20 -19.93
C PRO A 245 9.90 -2.73 -20.49
N LEU A 246 9.37 -1.65 -19.93
CA LEU A 246 8.09 -1.12 -20.35
C LEU A 246 8.21 -0.41 -21.69
N ASP A 247 7.14 -0.53 -22.47
CA ASP A 247 6.89 0.24 -23.66
C ASP A 247 6.91 1.75 -23.37
N GLN A 248 7.25 2.53 -24.39
CA GLN A 248 7.47 3.96 -24.27
C GLN A 248 6.58 4.76 -25.22
N THR A 249 6.19 5.94 -24.76
CA THR A 249 5.51 6.96 -25.56
C THR A 249 6.33 8.23 -25.47
N ASN A 250 6.76 8.78 -26.60
CA ASN A 250 7.62 9.97 -26.64
C ASN A 250 8.85 9.82 -25.73
N GLN A 251 9.54 8.67 -25.83
CA GLN A 251 10.71 8.31 -25.01
C GLN A 251 10.47 8.25 -23.49
N LYS A 252 9.21 8.27 -23.05
CA LYS A 252 8.84 8.14 -21.63
C LYS A 252 8.13 6.82 -21.41
N ILE A 253 8.56 6.07 -20.41
CA ILE A 253 7.77 4.93 -19.93
C ILE A 253 6.42 5.41 -19.43
N TYR A 254 5.41 4.55 -19.54
CA TYR A 254 4.09 4.85 -19.04
C TYR A 254 3.42 3.64 -18.41
N ASP A 255 2.47 3.91 -17.51
CA ASP A 255 1.54 2.91 -17.01
C ASP A 255 0.10 3.40 -17.21
N ILE A 256 -0.81 2.44 -17.21
CA ILE A 256 -2.25 2.64 -17.32
C ILE A 256 -2.86 2.36 -15.96
N ARG A 257 -3.35 3.41 -15.31
CA ARG A 257 -4.12 3.31 -14.07
C ARG A 257 -5.60 3.18 -14.39
N MET A 258 -6.21 2.09 -13.96
CA MET A 258 -7.65 1.87 -14.03
C MET A 258 -8.28 1.98 -12.64
N TYR A 259 -9.35 2.77 -12.52
CA TYR A 259 -10.17 2.84 -11.32
C TYR A 259 -11.29 1.80 -11.43
N VAL A 260 -11.19 0.75 -10.63
CA VAL A 260 -12.14 -0.36 -10.60
C VAL A 260 -13.01 -0.18 -9.36
N GLN A 261 -14.30 0.05 -9.53
CA GLN A 261 -15.22 0.41 -8.45
C GLN A 261 -16.52 -0.37 -8.57
N LYS A 262 -17.15 -0.65 -7.43
CA LYS A 262 -18.51 -1.19 -7.42
C LYS A 262 -19.52 -0.11 -7.77
N ASN A 263 -20.45 -0.45 -8.64
CA ASN A 263 -21.59 0.40 -8.95
C ASN A 263 -22.69 0.28 -7.86
N GLU A 264 -23.84 0.94 -8.07
CA GLU A 264 -24.98 0.90 -7.13
C GLU A 264 -25.61 -0.49 -6.96
N GLN A 265 -25.35 -1.41 -7.89
CA GLN A 265 -25.79 -2.80 -7.80
C GLN A 265 -24.76 -3.70 -7.11
N GLY A 266 -23.60 -3.16 -6.72
CA GLY A 266 -22.50 -3.91 -6.10
C GLY A 266 -21.62 -4.68 -7.08
N ASN A 267 -21.78 -4.45 -8.39
CA ASN A 267 -20.99 -5.09 -9.44
C ASN A 267 -19.72 -4.28 -9.72
N TRP A 268 -18.59 -4.98 -9.83
CA TRP A 268 -17.31 -4.38 -10.23
C TRP A 268 -17.37 -3.87 -11.67
N LYS A 269 -16.96 -2.63 -11.89
CA LYS A 269 -16.78 -2.01 -13.21
C LYS A 269 -15.54 -1.13 -13.21
N VAL A 270 -14.97 -0.92 -14.40
CA VAL A 270 -13.95 0.12 -14.59
C VAL A 270 -14.66 1.45 -14.81
N THR A 271 -14.63 2.34 -13.80
CA THR A 271 -15.23 3.68 -13.87
C THR A 271 -14.44 4.60 -14.78
N GLY A 272 -13.13 4.37 -14.90
CA GLY A 272 -12.24 5.27 -15.60
C GLY A 272 -10.81 4.79 -15.65
N GLY A 273 -10.02 5.35 -16.57
CA GLY A 273 -8.59 5.11 -16.61
C GLY A 273 -7.83 6.28 -17.22
N LEU A 274 -6.53 6.28 -16.96
CA LEU A 274 -5.58 7.30 -17.42
C LEU A 274 -4.20 6.70 -17.59
N SER A 275 -3.36 7.38 -18.35
CA SER A 275 -1.95 7.03 -18.49
C SER A 275 -1.09 7.98 -17.66
N ARG A 276 -0.13 7.42 -16.93
CA ARG A 276 0.89 8.16 -16.18
C ARG A 276 2.22 8.00 -16.90
N LEU A 277 2.77 9.09 -17.42
CA LEU A 277 4.04 9.08 -18.12
C LEU A 277 5.14 9.53 -17.17
N GLY A 278 6.22 8.75 -17.08
CA GLY A 278 7.40 9.03 -16.27
C GLY A 278 8.20 10.24 -16.77
N THR A 279 9.46 10.32 -16.37
CA THR A 279 10.47 11.11 -17.10
C THR A 279 11.10 10.23 -18.19
N SER A 280 11.84 10.84 -19.11
CA SER A 280 12.67 10.11 -20.09
C SER A 280 13.72 9.21 -19.43
N THR A 281 14.04 9.50 -18.18
CA THR A 281 15.09 8.86 -17.38
C THR A 281 14.56 7.92 -16.29
N SER A 282 13.24 7.83 -16.08
CA SER A 282 12.72 7.01 -14.98
C SER A 282 12.46 5.58 -15.45
N TYR A 283 12.81 4.61 -14.60
CA TYR A 283 12.41 3.20 -14.76
C TYR A 283 11.12 2.86 -13.99
N VAL A 284 10.54 3.82 -13.26
CA VAL A 284 9.24 3.69 -12.61
C VAL A 284 8.35 4.92 -12.86
N THR A 285 7.06 4.70 -13.01
CA THR A 285 6.07 5.74 -13.35
C THR A 285 5.47 6.46 -12.14
N ASN A 286 5.93 6.13 -10.92
CA ASN A 286 5.45 6.78 -9.69
C ASN A 286 5.77 8.28 -9.66
N MET A 287 6.81 8.72 -10.37
CA MET A 287 7.20 10.11 -10.56
C MET A 287 6.76 10.65 -11.91
N CYS A 288 5.45 10.55 -12.20
CA CYS A 288 4.92 10.96 -13.49
C CYS A 288 5.01 12.49 -13.71
N THR A 289 5.59 12.89 -14.85
CA THR A 289 5.59 14.29 -15.29
C THR A 289 4.27 14.67 -15.93
N GLU A 290 3.65 13.72 -16.61
CA GLU A 290 2.50 13.98 -17.46
C GLU A 290 1.40 12.94 -17.22
N ILE A 291 0.15 13.40 -17.31
CA ILE A 291 -1.04 12.56 -17.24
C ILE A 291 -1.81 12.73 -18.54
N LYS A 292 -2.03 11.63 -19.26
CA LYS A 292 -2.82 11.61 -20.49
C LYS A 292 -4.12 10.84 -20.29
N SER A 293 -5.14 11.21 -21.07
CA SER A 293 -6.29 10.32 -21.26
C SER A 293 -5.85 9.06 -22.02
N LEU A 294 -6.55 7.95 -21.83
CA LEU A 294 -6.24 6.71 -22.57
C LEU A 294 -6.30 6.92 -24.08
N ASN A 295 -7.30 7.67 -24.57
CA ASN A 295 -7.44 7.97 -25.99
C ASN A 295 -6.24 8.76 -26.54
N ASN A 296 -5.71 9.73 -25.76
CA ASN A 296 -4.54 10.49 -26.19
C ASN A 296 -3.29 9.60 -26.21
N THR A 297 -3.15 8.66 -25.29
CA THR A 297 -2.03 7.70 -25.32
C THR A 297 -2.14 6.74 -26.49
N ILE A 298 -3.33 6.18 -26.78
CA ILE A 298 -3.57 5.32 -27.95
C ILE A 298 -3.15 6.03 -29.23
N LYS A 299 -3.49 7.31 -29.39
CA LYS A 299 -3.15 8.09 -30.59
C LYS A 299 -1.64 8.28 -30.82
N CYS A 300 -0.84 8.21 -29.76
CA CYS A 300 0.61 8.45 -29.84
C CYS A 300 1.45 7.22 -29.49
N ASN A 301 0.85 6.03 -29.46
CA ASN A 301 1.54 4.78 -29.12
C ASN A 301 0.98 3.60 -29.92
N ASN A 302 1.82 3.00 -30.76
CA ASN A 302 1.42 1.89 -31.64
C ASN A 302 1.16 0.58 -30.89
N ASN A 303 1.76 0.41 -29.71
CA ASN A 303 1.60 -0.78 -28.88
C ASN A 303 0.35 -0.76 -28.01
N LEU A 304 -0.33 0.39 -27.86
CA LEU A 304 -1.55 0.52 -27.08
C LEU A 304 -2.79 0.68 -27.96
N SER A 305 -3.60 -0.38 -28.08
CA SER A 305 -4.85 -0.38 -28.83
C SER A 305 -6.09 -0.31 -27.93
N VAL A 306 -7.25 -0.03 -28.54
CA VAL A 306 -8.56 -0.07 -27.87
C VAL A 306 -8.85 -1.47 -27.30
N ASP A 307 -8.48 -2.53 -28.02
CA ASP A 307 -8.67 -3.91 -27.57
C ASP A 307 -7.78 -4.25 -26.37
N LYS A 308 -6.53 -3.79 -26.37
CA LYS A 308 -5.65 -3.94 -25.19
C LYS A 308 -6.23 -3.23 -23.97
N ILE A 309 -6.81 -2.05 -24.12
CA ILE A 309 -7.55 -1.37 -23.03
C ILE A 309 -8.76 -2.19 -22.59
N LYS A 310 -9.54 -2.76 -23.51
CA LYS A 310 -10.69 -3.62 -23.18
C LYS A 310 -10.26 -4.87 -22.39
N ASN A 311 -9.16 -5.49 -22.80
CA ASN A 311 -8.58 -6.65 -22.12
C ASN A 311 -8.10 -6.28 -20.71
N MET A 312 -7.35 -5.17 -20.56
CA MET A 312 -6.93 -4.67 -19.24
C MET A 312 -8.11 -4.30 -18.34
N LYS A 313 -9.23 -3.79 -18.89
CA LYS A 313 -10.45 -3.54 -18.11
C LYS A 313 -11.02 -4.85 -17.55
N THR A 314 -11.05 -5.90 -18.38
CA THR A 314 -11.51 -7.23 -17.98
C THR A 314 -10.60 -7.81 -16.89
N LEU A 315 -9.28 -7.75 -17.09
CA LEU A 315 -8.28 -8.15 -16.08
C LEU A 315 -8.45 -7.36 -14.78
N GLY A 316 -8.66 -6.05 -14.84
CA GLY A 316 -8.86 -5.20 -13.67
C GLY A 316 -10.09 -5.60 -12.84
N ILE A 317 -11.19 -6.00 -13.50
CA ILE A 317 -12.39 -6.52 -12.84
C ILE A 317 -12.11 -7.87 -12.20
N GLN A 318 -11.45 -8.80 -12.92
CA GLN A 318 -11.09 -10.11 -12.39
C GLN A 318 -10.19 -10.00 -11.15
N ILE A 319 -9.16 -9.13 -11.21
CA ILE A 319 -8.29 -8.83 -10.06
C ILE A 319 -9.11 -8.35 -8.87
N ALA A 320 -10.05 -7.43 -9.07
CA ALA A 320 -10.90 -6.92 -7.99
C ALA A 320 -11.75 -8.02 -7.34
N GLN A 321 -12.33 -8.90 -8.14
CA GLN A 321 -13.12 -10.04 -7.67
C GLN A 321 -12.28 -11.07 -6.90
N ILE A 322 -11.08 -11.40 -7.42
CA ILE A 322 -10.16 -12.34 -6.77
C ILE A 322 -9.71 -11.79 -5.41
N LEU A 323 -9.26 -10.53 -5.38
CA LEU A 323 -8.79 -9.91 -4.15
C LEU A 323 -9.92 -9.80 -3.12
N GLU A 324 -11.10 -9.32 -3.51
CA GLU A 324 -12.25 -9.23 -2.60
C GLU A 324 -12.58 -10.57 -1.94
N ARG A 325 -12.59 -11.66 -2.72
CA ARG A 325 -12.86 -13.00 -2.18
C ARG A 325 -11.87 -13.41 -1.10
N GLN A 326 -10.59 -13.06 -1.27
CA GLN A 326 -9.51 -13.49 -0.40
C GLN A 326 -9.30 -12.58 0.81
N ILE A 327 -9.51 -11.27 0.66
CA ILE A 327 -9.13 -10.29 1.70
C ILE A 327 -10.30 -9.57 2.35
N GLY A 328 -11.54 -9.80 1.89
CA GLY A 328 -12.76 -9.25 2.47
C GLY A 328 -13.41 -8.19 1.60
N HIS A 329 -14.45 -7.54 2.13
CA HIS A 329 -15.32 -6.65 1.37
C HIS A 329 -14.57 -5.41 0.84
N LEU A 330 -14.48 -5.30 -0.49
CA LEU A 330 -13.91 -4.17 -1.23
C LEU A 330 -14.99 -3.51 -2.09
N GLY A 331 -14.83 -2.22 -2.39
CA GLY A 331 -15.72 -1.47 -3.29
C GLY A 331 -15.00 -0.46 -4.18
N GLU A 332 -13.70 -0.26 -3.99
CA GLU A 332 -12.85 0.55 -4.85
C GLU A 332 -11.42 0.03 -4.84
N LEU A 333 -10.81 -0.04 -6.03
CA LEU A 333 -9.38 -0.30 -6.24
C LEU A 333 -8.87 0.59 -7.38
N SER A 334 -7.56 0.72 -7.46
CA SER A 334 -6.92 1.03 -8.74
C SER A 334 -5.93 -0.05 -9.10
N VAL A 335 -5.92 -0.40 -10.36
CA VAL A 335 -5.04 -1.41 -10.96
C VAL A 335 -4.17 -0.70 -11.96
N ASP A 336 -2.86 -0.82 -11.77
CA ASP A 336 -1.85 -0.15 -12.59
C ASP A 336 -1.17 -1.20 -13.48
N PHE A 337 -1.29 -1.02 -14.80
CA PHE A 337 -0.72 -1.91 -15.81
C PHE A 337 0.41 -1.23 -16.58
N GLY A 338 1.46 -1.97 -16.90
CA GLY A 338 2.48 -1.58 -17.89
C GLY A 338 2.38 -2.48 -19.11
N LEU A 339 2.67 -1.96 -20.29
CA LEU A 339 2.90 -2.82 -21.47
C LEU A 339 4.41 -3.05 -21.58
N ASP A 340 4.84 -4.26 -21.95
CA ASP A 340 6.21 -4.46 -22.44
C ASP A 340 6.31 -4.06 -23.93
N GLN A 341 7.52 -4.12 -24.47
CA GLN A 341 7.82 -3.75 -25.86
C GLN A 341 7.07 -4.61 -26.89
N GLN A 342 6.62 -5.81 -26.51
CA GLN A 342 5.81 -6.71 -27.33
C GLN A 342 4.30 -6.44 -27.15
N GLY A 343 3.94 -5.50 -26.27
CA GLY A 343 2.57 -5.09 -26.00
C GLY A 343 1.80 -6.02 -25.07
N LYS A 344 2.46 -6.95 -24.37
CA LYS A 344 1.85 -7.75 -23.31
C LYS A 344 1.64 -6.88 -22.08
N ALA A 345 0.45 -6.99 -21.49
CA ALA A 345 0.11 -6.26 -20.28
C ALA A 345 0.64 -6.98 -19.03
N TRP A 346 1.34 -6.23 -18.18
CA TRP A 346 1.85 -6.67 -16.89
C TRP A 346 1.18 -5.88 -15.77
N LEU A 347 0.78 -6.58 -14.71
CA LEU A 347 0.29 -5.97 -13.49
C LEU A 347 1.46 -5.39 -12.68
N ILE A 348 1.48 -4.08 -12.51
CA ILE A 348 2.53 -3.36 -11.79
C ILE A 348 2.16 -3.22 -10.30
N GLU A 349 0.92 -2.78 -10.02
CA GLU A 349 0.45 -2.58 -8.65
C GLU A 349 -1.09 -2.60 -8.56
N VAL A 350 -1.61 -3.04 -7.42
CA VAL A 350 -3.00 -2.84 -7.03
C VAL A 350 -3.06 -1.99 -5.76
N ASN A 351 -3.92 -0.98 -5.74
CA ASN A 351 -4.03 -0.02 -4.66
C ASN A 351 -5.45 -0.02 -4.05
N GLY A 352 -5.55 -0.32 -2.74
CA GLY A 352 -6.80 -0.32 -1.96
C GLY A 352 -7.32 1.07 -1.57
N LYS A 353 -6.55 2.13 -1.82
CA LYS A 353 -6.94 3.53 -1.64
C LYS A 353 -6.36 4.38 -2.76
N PRO A 354 -6.99 4.38 -3.94
CA PRO A 354 -6.49 5.13 -5.09
C PRO A 354 -6.35 6.62 -4.82
N GLN A 355 -5.29 7.20 -5.37
CA GLN A 355 -5.13 8.65 -5.42
C GLN A 355 -6.10 9.22 -6.45
N ARG A 356 -6.89 10.23 -6.06
CA ARG A 356 -7.91 10.83 -6.95
C ARG A 356 -7.51 12.19 -7.52
N LYS A 357 -6.60 12.91 -6.85
CA LYS A 357 -6.14 14.24 -7.30
C LYS A 357 -5.52 14.21 -8.69
N ILE A 358 -4.86 13.11 -9.04
CA ILE A 358 -4.23 12.91 -10.35
C ILE A 358 -5.23 12.99 -11.51
N VAL A 359 -6.49 12.58 -11.30
CA VAL A 359 -7.54 12.65 -12.32
C VAL A 359 -7.86 14.10 -12.68
N LYS A 360 -7.71 15.05 -11.74
CA LYS A 360 -7.96 16.47 -11.97
C LYS A 360 -6.97 17.10 -12.96
N ARG A 361 -5.81 16.45 -13.19
CA ARG A 361 -4.81 16.91 -14.17
C ARG A 361 -5.26 16.65 -15.61
N ILE A 362 -6.27 15.81 -15.79
CA ILE A 362 -6.93 15.59 -17.06
C ILE A 362 -8.17 16.49 -17.02
N ASN A 363 -8.31 17.41 -17.97
CA ASN A 363 -9.46 18.31 -18.05
C ASN A 363 -10.73 17.55 -18.51
N TYR A 364 -11.10 16.50 -17.79
CA TYR A 364 -12.23 15.64 -18.08
C TYR A 364 -13.17 15.58 -16.87
N SER A 365 -14.08 16.55 -16.83
CA SER A 365 -14.98 16.81 -15.70
C SER A 365 -15.89 15.61 -15.37
N LYS A 366 -16.43 14.93 -16.39
CA LYS A 366 -17.28 13.74 -16.24
C LYS A 366 -16.52 12.59 -15.59
N LEU A 367 -15.34 12.24 -16.12
CA LEU A 367 -14.50 11.17 -15.56
C LEU A 367 -14.13 11.44 -14.10
N THR A 368 -13.71 12.67 -13.81
CA THR A 368 -13.40 13.10 -12.44
C THR A 368 -14.61 12.94 -11.52
N ARG A 369 -15.78 13.41 -11.95
CA ARG A 369 -17.02 13.27 -11.19
C ARG A 369 -17.35 11.80 -10.91
N ASP A 370 -17.29 10.96 -11.92
CA ASP A 370 -17.72 9.56 -11.82
C ASP A 370 -16.78 8.75 -10.92
N ILE A 371 -15.45 8.94 -11.02
CA ILE A 371 -14.46 8.31 -10.11
C ILE A 371 -14.68 8.74 -8.65
N TYR A 372 -15.02 10.01 -8.42
CA TYR A 372 -15.26 10.50 -7.07
C TYR A 372 -16.58 9.98 -6.48
N ASN A 373 -17.65 9.97 -7.28
CA ASN A 373 -19.02 9.71 -6.82
C ASN A 373 -19.36 8.22 -6.71
N THR A 374 -18.77 7.36 -7.54
CA THR A 374 -19.15 5.94 -7.61
C THR A 374 -19.05 5.21 -6.26
N PRO A 375 -17.99 5.39 -5.43
CA PRO A 375 -17.95 4.75 -4.12
C PRO A 375 -19.02 5.25 -3.13
N PHE A 376 -19.48 6.49 -3.28
CA PHE A 376 -20.58 7.04 -2.46
C PHE A 376 -21.94 6.53 -2.91
N LYS A 377 -22.13 6.38 -4.24
CA LYS A 377 -23.30 5.71 -4.80
C LYS A 377 -23.42 4.27 -4.30
N TYR A 378 -22.30 3.55 -4.26
CA TYR A 378 -22.24 2.22 -3.65
C TYR A 378 -22.54 2.24 -2.15
N ALA A 379 -21.90 3.14 -1.39
CA ALA A 379 -22.15 3.31 0.04
C ALA A 379 -23.62 3.61 0.36
N ARG A 380 -24.28 4.47 -0.43
CA ARG A 380 -25.72 4.75 -0.32
C ARG A 380 -26.56 3.49 -0.51
N SER A 381 -26.20 2.66 -1.49
CA SER A 381 -26.92 1.42 -1.81
C SER A 381 -26.76 0.39 -0.68
N LEU A 382 -25.57 0.31 -0.07
CA LEU A 382 -25.37 -0.46 1.16
C LEU A 382 -26.21 0.10 2.30
N ALA A 383 -26.15 1.40 2.56
CA ALA A 383 -26.86 2.04 3.67
C ALA A 383 -28.39 1.90 3.59
N THR A 384 -28.94 1.78 2.39
CA THR A 384 -30.39 1.64 2.13
C THR A 384 -30.83 0.19 1.89
N ASN A 385 -29.97 -0.80 2.13
CA ASN A 385 -30.24 -2.23 1.91
C ASN A 385 -30.70 -2.59 0.49
N ARG A 386 -30.35 -1.79 -0.53
CA ARG A 386 -30.69 -2.07 -1.94
C ARG A 386 -29.86 -3.20 -2.55
N ILE A 387 -28.84 -3.65 -1.83
CA ILE A 387 -27.97 -4.75 -2.21
C ILE A 387 -27.99 -5.77 -1.07
N GLU A 388 -28.33 -7.01 -1.39
CA GLU A 388 -28.17 -8.13 -0.46
C GLU A 388 -26.69 -8.48 -0.29
N ILE A 389 -26.25 -8.52 0.96
CA ILE A 389 -24.85 -8.78 1.30
C ILE A 389 -24.45 -10.23 0.98
N SER A 390 -25.41 -11.15 0.98
CA SER A 390 -25.26 -12.54 0.50
C SER A 390 -24.86 -12.60 -0.98
N LYS A 391 -25.42 -11.73 -1.84
CA LYS A 391 -25.10 -11.68 -3.27
C LYS A 391 -23.66 -11.21 -3.54
N ILE A 392 -23.11 -10.31 -2.72
CA ILE A 392 -21.71 -9.87 -2.82
C ILE A 392 -20.72 -11.05 -2.72
N ASN A 393 -21.04 -12.05 -1.89
CA ASN A 393 -20.22 -13.25 -1.73
C ASN A 393 -20.49 -14.32 -2.81
N ASN A 394 -21.69 -14.36 -3.38
CA ASN A 394 -22.12 -15.37 -4.36
C ASN A 394 -21.83 -15.01 -5.83
N THR A 395 -21.88 -13.74 -6.23
CA THR A 395 -21.55 -13.32 -7.62
C THR A 395 -20.10 -13.66 -7.98
N SER A 396 -19.21 -13.69 -6.98
CA SER A 396 -17.83 -14.17 -7.14
C SER A 396 -17.77 -15.67 -7.47
N ARG A 397 -18.67 -16.51 -6.93
CA ARG A 397 -18.66 -17.97 -7.17
C ARG A 397 -19.27 -18.36 -8.51
N GLN A 398 -20.39 -17.76 -8.92
CA GLN A 398 -21.12 -18.16 -10.13
C GLN A 398 -20.40 -17.83 -11.45
N LEU A 399 -19.62 -16.75 -11.52
CA LEU A 399 -18.95 -16.35 -12.78
C LEU A 399 -17.69 -17.17 -13.11
N LEU A 400 -17.16 -17.96 -12.18
CA LEU A 400 -16.05 -18.91 -12.44
C LEU A 400 -16.55 -20.34 -12.67
N ALA A 401 -17.76 -20.68 -12.22
CA ALA A 401 -18.38 -21.98 -12.49
C ALA A 401 -18.78 -22.16 -13.98
N GLY A 402 -18.75 -21.07 -14.75
CA GLY A 402 -18.91 -21.09 -16.21
C GLY A 402 -17.61 -21.23 -17.00
N SER A 403 -16.45 -21.41 -16.34
CA SER A 403 -15.21 -21.78 -17.04
C SER A 403 -15.06 -23.31 -17.08
N PRO A 404 -14.67 -23.91 -18.22
CA PRO A 404 -14.72 -25.35 -18.44
C PRO A 404 -13.54 -26.06 -17.76
N LEU A 405 -13.57 -26.15 -16.44
CA LEU A 405 -12.70 -27.04 -15.66
C LEU A 405 -13.51 -27.56 -14.47
N SER A 406 -14.42 -28.47 -14.79
CA SER A 406 -15.21 -29.27 -13.87
C SER A 406 -14.37 -30.34 -13.16
N ASN A 407 -14.78 -30.69 -11.93
CA ASN A 407 -14.76 -32.02 -11.30
C ASN A 407 -13.51 -32.92 -11.41
N ASN A 408 -12.94 -33.26 -10.24
CA ASN A 408 -12.19 -34.47 -9.80
C ASN A 408 -11.21 -34.01 -8.68
N ASN A 409 -10.85 -34.69 -7.59
CA ASN A 409 -11.07 -36.04 -7.06
C ASN A 409 -10.85 -36.01 -5.51
N LEU A 410 -11.43 -36.95 -4.77
CA LEU A 410 -11.32 -37.06 -3.29
C LEU A 410 -9.93 -37.48 -2.76
N GLN A 411 -8.92 -37.69 -3.62
CA GLN A 411 -7.54 -38.03 -3.24
C GLN A 411 -6.65 -36.81 -2.94
N ASP A 412 -6.98 -35.62 -3.46
CA ASP A 412 -6.13 -34.41 -3.31
C ASP A 412 -6.21 -33.77 -1.91
N ASN A 413 -7.18 -34.14 -1.08
CA ASN A 413 -7.35 -33.58 0.26
C ASN A 413 -6.36 -34.17 1.30
N LYS A 414 -5.77 -35.35 1.05
CA LYS A 414 -4.83 -35.99 2.00
C LYS A 414 -3.49 -35.24 2.04
N GLY A 415 -2.97 -34.83 0.88
CA GLY A 415 -1.76 -34.01 0.80
C GLY A 415 -1.93 -32.57 1.32
N LEU A 416 -3.18 -32.07 1.37
CA LEU A 416 -3.49 -30.78 1.98
C LEU A 416 -3.45 -30.87 3.51
N LEU A 417 -3.99 -31.95 4.09
CA LEU A 417 -3.98 -32.21 5.53
C LEU A 417 -2.56 -32.45 6.07
N GLU A 418 -1.71 -33.16 5.33
CA GLU A 418 -0.29 -33.35 5.69
C GLU A 418 0.47 -32.01 5.71
N LYS A 419 0.25 -31.15 4.71
CA LYS A 419 0.85 -29.79 4.68
C LYS A 419 0.36 -28.90 5.83
N ILE A 420 -0.89 -29.05 6.25
CA ILE A 420 -1.43 -28.30 7.41
C ILE A 420 -0.78 -28.77 8.71
N GLU A 421 -0.58 -30.07 8.89
CA GLU A 421 0.06 -30.64 10.07
C GLU A 421 1.56 -30.28 10.14
N GLU A 422 2.25 -30.24 9.00
CA GLU A 422 3.63 -29.76 8.88
C GLU A 422 3.75 -28.26 9.22
N HIS A 423 2.85 -27.42 8.70
CA HIS A 423 2.79 -26.01 9.06
C HIS A 423 2.48 -25.79 10.55
N ARG A 424 1.71 -26.68 11.18
CA ARG A 424 1.43 -26.63 12.63
C ARG A 424 2.69 -26.90 13.46
N LYS A 425 3.46 -27.96 13.13
CA LYS A 425 4.73 -28.27 13.81
C LYS A 425 5.73 -27.13 13.67
N ASN A 426 5.89 -26.58 12.46
CA ASN A 426 6.76 -25.44 12.21
C ASN A 426 6.34 -24.18 12.99
N ALA A 427 5.04 -23.97 13.20
CA ALA A 427 4.55 -22.86 14.02
C ALA A 427 4.86 -23.06 15.52
N GLU A 428 4.76 -24.29 16.03
CA GLU A 428 5.07 -24.63 17.42
C GLU A 428 6.56 -24.50 17.74
N GLU A 429 7.45 -24.94 16.84
CA GLU A 429 8.90 -24.75 16.99
C GLU A 429 9.30 -23.27 16.98
N ASN A 430 8.68 -22.47 16.11
CA ASN A 430 8.92 -21.02 16.05
C ASN A 430 8.41 -20.29 17.30
N GLU A 431 7.29 -20.72 17.88
CA GLU A 431 6.78 -20.19 19.15
C GLU A 431 7.76 -20.49 20.29
N HIS A 432 8.27 -21.72 20.38
CA HIS A 432 9.28 -22.11 21.37
C HIS A 432 10.57 -21.29 21.26
N LYS A 433 11.09 -21.08 20.04
CA LYS A 433 12.27 -20.22 19.81
C LYS A 433 12.03 -18.77 20.25
N LEU A 434 10.86 -18.20 19.93
CA LEU A 434 10.51 -16.84 20.33
C LEU A 434 10.42 -16.68 21.86
N ILE A 435 9.85 -17.66 22.56
CA ILE A 435 9.75 -17.68 24.02
C ILE A 435 11.15 -17.75 24.65
N GLY A 436 12.07 -18.55 24.08
CA GLY A 436 13.47 -18.60 24.50
C GLY A 436 14.17 -17.24 24.40
N THR A 437 14.08 -16.60 23.23
CA THR A 437 14.66 -15.26 23.01
C THR A 437 14.08 -14.20 23.93
N LEU A 438 12.78 -14.27 24.26
CA LEU A 438 12.14 -13.35 25.22
C LEU A 438 12.71 -13.50 26.63
N ARG A 439 12.99 -14.72 27.08
CA ARG A 439 13.60 -14.97 28.39
C ARG A 439 15.02 -14.42 28.45
N GLU A 440 15.83 -14.70 27.43
CA GLU A 440 17.21 -14.17 27.33
C GLU A 440 17.24 -12.64 27.37
N LEU A 441 16.30 -11.97 26.68
CA LEU A 441 16.18 -10.52 26.68
C LEU A 441 15.76 -9.97 28.06
N GLN A 442 14.83 -10.64 28.74
CA GLN A 442 14.41 -10.25 30.10
C GLN A 442 15.55 -10.39 31.12
N ASP A 443 16.36 -11.44 31.02
CA ASP A 443 17.51 -11.64 31.90
C ASP A 443 18.63 -10.64 31.60
N THR A 444 18.85 -10.30 30.32
CA THR A 444 19.78 -9.23 29.92
C THR A 444 19.32 -7.86 30.47
N LYS A 445 18.01 -7.56 30.47
CA LYS A 445 17.46 -6.32 31.05
C LYS A 445 17.68 -6.23 32.57
N LYS A 446 17.59 -7.35 33.28
CA LYS A 446 17.91 -7.41 34.73
C LYS A 446 19.39 -7.14 35.00
N LEU A 447 20.29 -7.68 34.18
CA LEU A 447 21.73 -7.46 34.31
C LEU A 447 22.11 -6.00 34.02
N LEU A 448 21.50 -5.38 33.01
CA LEU A 448 21.67 -3.95 32.69
C LEU A 448 21.20 -3.05 33.84
N ALA A 449 19.99 -3.29 34.37
CA ALA A 449 19.47 -2.53 35.51
C ALA A 449 20.35 -2.66 36.77
N ALA A 450 20.95 -3.84 36.99
CA ALA A 450 21.91 -4.06 38.08
C ALA A 450 23.25 -3.32 37.86
N SER A 451 23.68 -3.16 36.60
CA SER A 451 24.86 -2.36 36.23
C SER A 451 24.62 -0.87 36.46
N GLU A 452 23.48 -0.34 36.03
CA GLU A 452 23.10 1.07 36.24
C GLU A 452 23.04 1.43 37.74
N ALA A 453 22.49 0.52 38.56
CA ALA A 453 22.46 0.71 40.02
C ALA A 453 23.87 0.72 40.67
N ARG A 454 24.84 -0.01 40.09
CA ARG A 454 26.24 0.02 40.55
C ARG A 454 26.95 1.32 40.17
N GLU A 455 26.72 1.82 38.95
CA GLU A 455 27.27 3.10 38.49
C GLU A 455 26.74 4.29 39.30
N ASP A 456 25.45 4.32 39.62
CA ASP A 456 24.86 5.37 40.45
C ASP A 456 25.39 5.35 41.90
N LYS A 457 25.79 4.16 42.40
CA LYS A 457 26.45 4.01 43.70
C LYS A 457 27.91 4.49 43.68
N GLN A 458 28.64 4.24 42.58
CA GLN A 458 30.00 4.77 42.39
C GLN A 458 30.01 6.30 42.24
N LYS A 459 29.04 6.88 41.52
CA LYS A 459 28.88 8.34 41.42
C LYS A 459 28.69 9.02 42.78
N LYS A 460 27.84 8.46 43.66
CA LYS A 460 27.63 9.02 45.00
C LYS A 460 28.91 9.07 45.85
N ASN A 461 29.87 8.18 45.58
CA ASN A 461 31.17 8.17 46.27
C ASN A 461 32.22 9.12 45.64
N LEU A 462 32.00 9.61 44.40
CA LEU A 462 32.95 10.44 43.65
C LEU A 462 32.69 11.95 43.75
N VAL A 463 31.60 12.40 44.38
CA VAL A 463 31.22 13.83 44.50
C VAL A 463 32.03 14.60 45.57
N ILE A 464 33.22 14.13 45.95
CA ILE A 464 34.11 14.86 46.87
C ILE A 464 35.41 15.20 46.12
N ASN A 465 35.58 16.51 45.86
CA ASN A 465 36.78 17.25 45.42
C ASN A 465 37.24 17.13 43.95
N ASN A 466 36.69 18.00 43.07
CA ASN A 466 37.39 18.93 42.14
C ASN A 466 36.41 19.44 41.06
N GLU A 467 36.12 20.73 41.00
CA GLU A 467 35.07 21.29 40.13
C GLU A 467 35.39 21.25 38.63
N GLU A 468 36.66 21.17 38.23
CA GLU A 468 37.05 21.19 36.81
C GLU A 468 37.13 19.80 36.16
N PHE A 469 37.53 18.76 36.92
CA PHE A 469 37.54 17.36 36.46
C PHE A 469 36.11 16.77 36.34
N ASN A 470 35.16 17.31 37.10
CA ASN A 470 33.79 16.81 37.15
C ASN A 470 32.98 17.13 35.88
N LYS A 471 33.33 18.16 35.10
CA LYS A 471 32.52 18.58 33.95
C LYS A 471 32.65 17.63 32.75
N ASP A 472 33.87 17.22 32.39
CA ASP A 472 34.13 16.25 31.31
C ASP A 472 33.63 14.84 31.67
N LEU A 473 33.77 14.44 32.95
CA LEU A 473 33.26 13.16 33.43
C LEU A 473 31.72 13.13 33.40
N LEU A 474 31.05 14.21 33.84
CA LEU A 474 29.59 14.30 33.77
C LEU A 474 29.07 14.30 32.32
N GLU A 475 29.78 14.91 31.38
CA GLU A 475 29.40 14.93 29.97
C GLU A 475 29.55 13.54 29.32
N LYS A 476 30.66 12.83 29.60
CA LYS A 476 30.84 11.43 29.16
C LYS A 476 29.78 10.49 29.73
N ILE A 477 29.39 10.70 30.99
CA ILE A 477 28.33 9.91 31.62
C ILE A 477 26.96 10.24 30.99
N ASP A 478 26.66 11.50 30.68
CA ASP A 478 25.40 11.88 30.02
C ASP A 478 25.32 11.31 28.59
N GLN A 479 26.44 11.27 27.86
CA GLN A 479 26.54 10.60 26.56
C GLN A 479 26.34 9.08 26.67
N HIS A 480 26.97 8.44 27.67
CA HIS A 480 26.78 7.01 27.92
C HIS A 480 25.33 6.68 28.31
N ARG A 481 24.69 7.54 29.11
CA ARG A 481 23.27 7.43 29.48
C ARG A 481 22.36 7.55 28.26
N LYS A 482 22.55 8.56 27.41
CA LYS A 482 21.78 8.71 26.15
C LYS A 482 21.94 7.49 25.23
N SER A 483 23.14 6.92 25.16
CA SER A 483 23.41 5.68 24.40
C SER A 483 22.70 4.46 25.01
N THR A 484 22.69 4.36 26.33
CA THR A 484 22.05 3.26 27.08
C THR A 484 20.52 3.36 27.00
N ASP A 485 19.95 4.56 27.15
CA ASP A 485 18.52 4.84 26.98
C ASP A 485 18.04 4.51 25.56
N GLU A 486 18.82 4.84 24.52
CA GLU A 486 18.47 4.49 23.13
C GLU A 486 18.59 2.98 22.88
N LYS A 487 19.56 2.28 23.51
CA LYS A 487 19.63 0.81 23.47
C LYS A 487 18.43 0.17 24.17
N MET A 488 18.03 0.69 25.33
CA MET A 488 16.85 0.24 26.08
C MET A 488 15.56 0.47 25.30
N ARG A 489 15.40 1.64 24.66
CA ARG A 489 14.27 1.97 23.80
C ARG A 489 14.16 1.01 22.60
N ARG A 490 15.29 0.68 21.95
CA ARG A 490 15.33 -0.32 20.87
C ARG A 490 15.01 -1.74 21.34
N MET A 491 15.40 -2.07 22.58
CA MET A 491 15.09 -3.36 23.20
C MET A 491 13.59 -3.47 23.53
N GLU A 492 12.97 -2.41 24.05
CA GLU A 492 11.52 -2.35 24.29
C GLU A 492 10.70 -2.39 23.00
N GLU A 493 11.16 -1.72 21.93
CA GLU A 493 10.54 -1.86 20.61
C GLU A 493 10.63 -3.30 20.09
N ARG A 494 11.73 -4.00 20.37
CA ARG A 494 11.91 -5.42 20.00
C ARG A 494 10.99 -6.33 20.83
N ASP A 495 10.89 -6.14 22.14
CA ASP A 495 10.00 -6.90 23.03
C ASP A 495 8.53 -6.72 22.66
N ASN A 496 8.11 -5.49 22.38
CA ASN A 496 6.74 -5.21 21.91
C ASN A 496 6.44 -5.93 20.59
N ARG A 497 7.41 -5.99 19.68
CA ARG A 497 7.26 -6.69 18.40
C ARG A 497 7.18 -8.21 18.57
N ILE A 498 7.99 -8.78 19.47
CA ILE A 498 7.96 -10.23 19.75
C ILE A 498 6.64 -10.61 20.45
N THR A 499 6.17 -9.78 21.39
CA THR A 499 4.88 -9.97 22.08
C THR A 499 3.70 -9.95 21.11
N GLU A 500 3.69 -9.01 20.17
CA GLU A 500 2.66 -8.95 19.13
C GLU A 500 2.70 -10.17 18.20
N ASN A 501 3.89 -10.62 17.79
CA ASN A 501 4.05 -11.83 16.99
C ASN A 501 3.54 -13.09 17.71
N LEU A 502 3.81 -13.24 19.01
CA LEU A 502 3.28 -14.36 19.82
C LEU A 502 1.75 -14.31 19.91
N ARG A 503 1.17 -13.11 19.99
CA ARG A 503 -0.29 -12.93 19.99
C ARG A 503 -0.89 -13.35 18.65
N GLU A 504 -0.30 -12.94 17.53
CA GLU A 504 -0.73 -13.34 16.18
C GLU A 504 -0.61 -14.87 15.98
N LEU A 505 0.46 -15.49 16.47
CA LEU A 505 0.65 -16.95 16.44
C LEU A 505 -0.42 -17.70 17.25
N LYS A 506 -0.72 -17.26 18.48
CA LYS A 506 -1.78 -17.85 19.32
C LYS A 506 -3.17 -17.73 18.68
N GLU A 507 -3.47 -16.60 18.05
CA GLU A 507 -4.73 -16.42 17.32
C GLU A 507 -4.79 -17.33 16.07
N THR A 508 -3.69 -17.48 15.35
CA THR A 508 -3.59 -18.39 14.20
C THR A 508 -3.79 -19.85 14.63
N LYS A 509 -3.18 -20.27 15.74
CA LYS A 509 -3.38 -21.61 16.34
C LYS A 509 -4.84 -21.85 16.73
N LYS A 510 -5.49 -20.84 17.34
CA LYS A 510 -6.91 -20.91 17.69
C LYS A 510 -7.80 -21.09 16.45
N LEU A 511 -7.52 -20.36 15.37
CA LEU A 511 -8.25 -20.47 14.10
C LEU A 511 -8.07 -21.85 13.44
N LEU A 512 -6.86 -22.43 13.50
CA LEU A 512 -6.59 -23.78 13.01
C LEU A 512 -7.38 -24.85 13.78
N VAL A 513 -7.44 -24.75 15.12
CA VAL A 513 -8.26 -25.63 15.97
C VAL A 513 -9.74 -25.51 15.63
N THR A 514 -10.23 -24.27 15.45
CA THR A 514 -11.65 -24.05 15.10
C THR A 514 -12.00 -24.56 13.70
N SER A 515 -11.03 -24.57 12.78
CA SER A 515 -11.20 -25.12 11.43
C SER A 515 -11.33 -26.64 11.47
N LYS A 516 -10.47 -27.32 12.25
CA LYS A 516 -10.49 -28.78 12.42
C LYS A 516 -11.78 -29.25 13.09
N GLU A 517 -12.24 -28.56 14.13
CA GLU A 517 -13.54 -28.84 14.78
C GLU A 517 -14.75 -28.67 13.84
N ARG A 518 -14.66 -27.72 12.89
CA ARG A 518 -15.71 -27.51 11.88
C ARG A 518 -15.69 -28.61 10.83
N GLU A 519 -14.52 -29.04 10.37
CA GLU A 519 -14.38 -30.19 9.47
C GLU A 519 -14.86 -31.48 10.14
N ASP A 520 -14.53 -31.73 11.40
CA ASP A 520 -15.02 -32.90 12.13
C ASP A 520 -16.54 -32.87 12.33
N LYS A 521 -17.13 -31.71 12.65
CA LYS A 521 -18.60 -31.55 12.73
C LYS A 521 -19.27 -31.72 11.38
N GLN A 522 -18.65 -31.25 10.30
CA GLN A 522 -19.20 -31.36 8.96
C GLN A 522 -19.10 -32.82 8.47
N THR A 523 -17.99 -33.48 8.70
CA THR A 523 -17.79 -34.92 8.42
C THR A 523 -18.76 -35.78 9.22
N LYS A 524 -18.98 -35.50 10.52
CA LYS A 524 -20.01 -36.19 11.33
C LYS A 524 -21.43 -35.95 10.83
N LYS A 525 -21.76 -34.75 10.35
CA LYS A 525 -23.06 -34.45 9.71
C LYS A 525 -23.25 -35.18 8.39
N TRP A 526 -22.19 -35.30 7.59
CA TRP A 526 -22.21 -36.09 6.35
C TRP A 526 -22.42 -37.58 6.64
N TRP A 527 -21.74 -38.14 7.65
CA TRP A 527 -21.94 -39.52 8.09
C TRP A 527 -23.33 -39.79 8.68
N ALA A 528 -23.90 -38.83 9.42
CA ALA A 528 -25.27 -38.92 9.96
C ALA A 528 -26.37 -38.71 8.91
N PHE A 529 -26.03 -38.16 7.74
CA PHE A 529 -26.93 -38.08 6.58
C PHE A 529 -26.85 -39.35 5.72
N TRP A 530 -25.79 -40.13 5.85
CA TRP A 530 -25.54 -41.36 5.10
C TRP A 530 -25.97 -42.65 5.83
N LYS A 531 -26.04 -42.62 7.16
CA LYS A 531 -26.78 -43.58 7.99
C LYS A 531 -28.25 -43.20 8.03
#